data_AF-A0A2V7QE77-F1
#
_entry.id   AF-A0A2V7QE77-F1
#
_cell.length_a   1.000
_cell.length_b   1.000
_cell.length_c   1.000
_cell.angle_alpha   90.00
_cell.angle_beta   90.00
_cell.angle_gamma   90.00
#
_symmetry.space_group_name_H-M   'P 1'
#
loop_
_entity.id
_entity.type
_entity.pdbx_description
1 polymer ?
#
loop_
_entity_poly.entity_id
_entity_poly.type
_entity_poly.pdbx_seq_one_letter_code
_entity_poly.pdbx_strand_id
1 'polypeptide(L)'
;MIPDDDRGFFLVVAFAPEGSSLEYTDGYVRQVEQIIGKTPGVQGYFTIIGGFAGGVNRAFVGVILKDWSERKNSVQQLVGMLFPQLFGIAGIQAFPYSPGALGFSQPVQFVVQHPDIARLAQAMDTLVPRARAIKGLTNIDTDLRFNKPELRVTFDRDRAEDLGVPVRDVAAALQTFLGGRRVSTFTRNDKLYYVMVQLDRSDRATPSDMSGIYLRGRGQQLVQLGALAKVEEGVGPRQINHFNRVPSFTLSASLIPPFAQGEALDSLDRLARRVLPPGSTTALAGDSREFRESGGALYFAFGVALLVVFMVLAAQFESLVHPFTVLLAVPLAVTGALATLLVAALLHRPGGTINLYSEIGMVLLIGLVTKNSILLVEYTNQLKGRGLDTLAAVVEAGRIRLRPILMTSVATIMGAIPVMIGIGAGSTSRRPLGYAIVGGIFFSTVLTLFVVPVGYVLLDRLTARERSGVRVARPVEAD
;
A
#
# COMPACT_ATOMS: atom_id res chain seq x y z
N MET A 1 2.66 -2.77 4.43
CA MET A 1 2.53 -1.77 5.53
C MET A 1 1.51 -2.19 6.60
N ILE A 2 0.30 -2.58 6.20
CA ILE A 2 -0.80 -3.04 7.06
C ILE A 2 -1.12 -4.47 6.60
N PRO A 3 -1.33 -5.45 7.51
CA PRO A 3 -1.78 -6.78 7.09
C PRO A 3 -3.06 -6.71 6.27
N ASP A 4 -3.17 -7.57 5.25
CA ASP A 4 -4.40 -7.69 4.48
C ASP A 4 -5.49 -8.24 5.38
N ASP A 5 -6.47 -7.39 5.68
CA ASP A 5 -7.56 -7.74 6.56
C ASP A 5 -8.68 -8.43 5.79
N ASP A 6 -9.35 -9.36 6.44
CA ASP A 6 -10.52 -9.98 5.85
C ASP A 6 -11.72 -9.05 6.08
N ARG A 7 -12.03 -8.24 5.07
CA ARG A 7 -13.11 -7.23 5.10
C ARG A 7 -14.46 -7.76 4.64
N GLY A 8 -14.59 -9.06 4.37
CA GLY A 8 -15.83 -9.63 3.82
C GLY A 8 -16.12 -9.20 2.38
N PHE A 9 -15.16 -8.62 1.67
CA PHE A 9 -15.27 -8.34 0.24
C PHE A 9 -13.91 -8.47 -0.45
N PHE A 10 -13.93 -8.76 -1.73
CA PHE A 10 -12.77 -8.69 -2.61
C PHE A 10 -13.19 -8.24 -4.00
N LEU A 11 -12.21 -7.93 -4.84
CA LEU A 11 -12.45 -7.43 -6.18
C LEU A 11 -11.87 -8.37 -7.22
N VAL A 12 -12.49 -8.40 -8.38
CA VAL A 12 -11.95 -9.01 -9.58
C VAL A 12 -11.80 -7.93 -10.64
N VAL A 13 -10.61 -7.81 -11.19
CA VAL A 13 -10.35 -6.99 -12.37
C VAL A 13 -10.24 -7.90 -13.58
N ALA A 14 -10.84 -7.46 -14.69
CA ALA A 14 -10.80 -8.15 -15.96
C ALA A 14 -10.37 -7.17 -17.07
N PHE A 15 -9.41 -7.60 -17.88
CA PHE A 15 -8.86 -6.84 -19.00
C PHE A 15 -9.06 -7.63 -20.28
N ALA A 16 -9.87 -7.09 -21.19
CA ALA A 16 -9.90 -7.54 -22.57
C ALA A 16 -8.75 -6.88 -23.37
N PRO A 17 -8.33 -7.49 -24.50
CA PRO A 17 -7.36 -6.90 -25.40
C PRO A 17 -7.70 -5.44 -25.78
N GLU A 18 -6.67 -4.64 -26.06
CA GLU A 18 -6.88 -3.30 -26.59
C GLU A 18 -7.59 -3.38 -27.95
N GLY A 19 -8.60 -2.53 -28.16
CA GLY A 19 -9.47 -2.57 -29.34
C GLY A 19 -10.74 -3.43 -29.19
N SER A 20 -10.89 -4.20 -28.11
CA SER A 20 -12.13 -4.94 -27.83
C SER A 20 -13.33 -4.01 -27.64
N SER A 21 -14.50 -4.45 -28.13
CA SER A 21 -15.77 -3.74 -27.92
C SER A 21 -16.32 -3.96 -26.50
N LEU A 22 -17.34 -3.17 -26.14
CA LEU A 22 -18.07 -3.36 -24.89
C LEU A 22 -18.75 -4.74 -24.86
N GLU A 23 -19.35 -5.16 -25.98
CA GLU A 23 -20.04 -6.45 -26.09
C GLU A 23 -19.08 -7.63 -25.97
N TYR A 24 -17.88 -7.52 -26.54
CA TYR A 24 -16.83 -8.52 -26.37
C TYR A 24 -16.50 -8.70 -24.89
N THR A 25 -16.29 -7.58 -24.20
CA THR A 25 -15.93 -7.59 -22.77
C THR A 25 -17.08 -8.13 -21.91
N ASP A 26 -18.33 -7.74 -22.16
CA ASP A 26 -19.52 -8.26 -21.48
C ASP A 26 -19.65 -9.78 -21.61
N GLY A 27 -19.46 -10.32 -22.82
CA GLY A 27 -19.55 -11.76 -23.07
C GLY A 27 -18.59 -12.59 -22.21
N TYR A 28 -17.35 -12.12 -22.04
CA TYR A 28 -16.36 -12.80 -21.20
C TYR A 28 -16.56 -12.55 -19.70
N VAL A 29 -16.97 -11.34 -19.32
CA VAL A 29 -17.22 -11.01 -17.91
C VAL A 29 -18.38 -11.82 -17.34
N ARG A 30 -19.37 -12.19 -18.15
CA ARG A 30 -20.41 -13.14 -17.72
C ARG A 30 -19.85 -14.50 -17.30
N GLN A 31 -18.74 -14.95 -17.88
CA GLN A 31 -18.07 -16.18 -17.44
C GLN A 31 -17.42 -16.00 -16.05
N VAL A 32 -16.83 -14.82 -15.80
CA VAL A 32 -16.32 -14.44 -14.48
C VAL A 32 -17.45 -14.46 -13.44
N GLU A 33 -18.59 -13.87 -13.76
CA GLU A 33 -19.78 -13.86 -12.90
C GLU A 33 -20.29 -15.27 -12.57
N GLN A 34 -20.29 -16.17 -13.56
CA GLN A 34 -20.70 -17.57 -13.35
C GLN A 34 -19.77 -18.32 -12.39
N ILE A 35 -18.45 -18.06 -12.46
CA ILE A 35 -17.48 -18.66 -11.54
C ILE A 35 -17.69 -18.12 -10.12
N ILE A 36 -17.83 -16.79 -9.99
CA ILE A 36 -18.07 -16.14 -8.69
C ILE A 36 -19.38 -16.61 -8.07
N GLY A 37 -20.46 -16.66 -8.86
CA GLY A 37 -21.79 -17.07 -8.39
C GLY A 37 -21.87 -18.51 -7.89
N LYS A 38 -20.98 -19.40 -8.35
CA LYS A 38 -20.88 -20.80 -7.89
C LYS A 38 -20.00 -20.96 -6.65
N THR A 39 -19.30 -19.90 -6.23
CA THR A 39 -18.30 -19.99 -5.16
C THR A 39 -18.96 -19.99 -3.77
N PRO A 40 -18.75 -21.01 -2.93
CA PRO A 40 -19.31 -21.05 -1.59
C PRO A 40 -18.80 -19.89 -0.72
N GLY A 41 -19.73 -19.20 -0.04
CA GLY A 41 -19.42 -18.08 0.85
C GLY A 41 -19.61 -16.70 0.21
N VAL A 42 -19.89 -16.62 -1.09
CA VAL A 42 -20.34 -15.38 -1.74
C VAL A 42 -21.79 -15.10 -1.35
N GLN A 43 -22.07 -13.86 -0.93
CA GLN A 43 -23.42 -13.36 -0.66
C GLN A 43 -24.02 -12.67 -1.89
N GLY A 44 -23.19 -11.91 -2.62
CA GLY A 44 -23.61 -11.22 -3.84
C GLY A 44 -22.41 -10.64 -4.58
N TYR A 45 -22.64 -10.19 -5.81
CA TYR A 45 -21.64 -9.49 -6.61
C TYR A 45 -22.29 -8.40 -7.45
N PHE A 46 -21.50 -7.42 -7.87
CA PHE A 46 -21.89 -6.43 -8.86
C PHE A 46 -20.77 -6.26 -9.88
N THR A 47 -21.14 -5.91 -11.11
CA THR A 47 -20.22 -5.79 -12.22
C THR A 47 -20.33 -4.42 -12.86
N ILE A 48 -19.19 -3.82 -13.17
CA ILE A 48 -19.09 -2.56 -13.91
C ILE A 48 -18.16 -2.80 -15.10
N ILE A 49 -18.64 -2.52 -16.31
CA ILE A 49 -17.90 -2.66 -17.56
C ILE A 49 -17.86 -1.30 -18.23
N GLY A 50 -16.69 -0.86 -18.68
CA GLY A 50 -16.56 0.46 -19.29
C GLY A 50 -16.67 1.62 -18.31
N GLY A 51 -16.47 2.84 -18.80
CA GLY A 51 -16.61 4.07 -18.01
C GLY A 51 -15.68 4.12 -16.80
N PHE A 52 -16.25 3.89 -15.60
CA PHE A 52 -15.55 3.93 -14.30
C PHE A 52 -14.34 2.98 -14.24
N ALA A 53 -14.33 1.90 -15.03
CA ALA A 53 -13.19 0.97 -15.13
C ALA A 53 -12.02 1.48 -16.02
N GLY A 54 -12.15 2.65 -16.65
CA GLY A 54 -11.10 3.29 -17.43
C GLY A 54 -11.01 2.84 -18.90
N GLY A 55 -12.04 2.20 -19.44
CA GLY A 55 -12.13 1.80 -20.86
C GLY A 55 -13.16 0.69 -21.09
N VAL A 56 -13.75 0.61 -22.30
CA VAL A 56 -14.76 -0.42 -22.64
C VAL A 56 -14.21 -1.85 -22.62
N ASN A 57 -12.88 -1.99 -22.69
CA ASN A 57 -12.14 -3.24 -22.57
C ASN A 57 -11.78 -3.61 -21.11
N ARG A 58 -12.25 -2.86 -20.13
CA ARG A 58 -12.00 -3.12 -18.70
C ARG A 58 -13.30 -3.36 -17.97
N ALA A 59 -13.25 -4.32 -17.07
CA ALA A 59 -14.33 -4.61 -16.15
C ALA A 59 -13.84 -4.81 -14.73
N PHE A 60 -14.74 -4.49 -13.80
CA PHE A 60 -14.54 -4.55 -12.38
C PHE A 60 -15.73 -5.30 -11.77
N VAL A 61 -15.45 -6.35 -11.02
CA VAL A 61 -16.47 -7.11 -10.30
C VAL A 61 -16.21 -6.99 -8.81
N GLY A 62 -17.14 -6.37 -8.09
CA GLY A 62 -17.11 -6.32 -6.64
C GLY A 62 -17.84 -7.53 -6.06
N VAL A 63 -17.16 -8.32 -5.23
CA VAL A 63 -17.71 -9.53 -4.61
C VAL A 63 -17.88 -9.31 -3.12
N ILE A 64 -19.12 -9.47 -2.65
CA ILE A 64 -19.50 -9.36 -1.24
C ILE A 64 -19.67 -10.78 -0.69
N LEU A 65 -18.99 -11.06 0.42
CA LEU A 65 -19.02 -12.35 1.09
C LEU A 65 -20.04 -12.35 2.23
N LYS A 66 -20.48 -13.55 2.61
CA LYS A 66 -21.26 -13.76 3.83
C LYS A 66 -20.44 -13.37 5.07
N ASP A 67 -21.15 -13.14 6.17
CA ASP A 67 -20.55 -12.84 7.47
C ASP A 67 -19.50 -13.91 7.88
N TRP A 68 -18.47 -13.50 8.63
CA TRP A 68 -17.39 -14.38 9.09
C TRP A 68 -17.90 -15.61 9.87
N SER A 69 -19.06 -15.51 10.52
CA SER A 69 -19.70 -16.63 11.23
C SER A 69 -20.33 -17.68 10.30
N GLU A 70 -20.70 -17.30 9.08
CA GLU A 70 -21.41 -18.15 8.12
C GLU A 70 -20.50 -18.77 7.05
N ARG A 71 -19.21 -18.40 7.02
CA ARG A 71 -18.24 -18.91 6.06
C ARG A 71 -17.01 -19.51 6.73
N LYS A 72 -16.48 -20.57 6.12
CA LYS A 72 -15.27 -21.25 6.59
C LYS A 72 -13.99 -20.67 6.01
N ASN A 73 -14.08 -20.10 4.81
CA ASN A 73 -12.93 -19.63 4.05
C ASN A 73 -12.74 -18.13 4.26
N SER A 74 -11.49 -17.73 4.49
CA SER A 74 -11.06 -16.32 4.48
C SER A 74 -11.09 -15.74 3.06
N VAL A 75 -11.10 -14.41 2.95
CA VAL A 75 -10.95 -13.69 1.67
C VAL A 75 -9.70 -14.18 0.93
N GLN A 76 -8.56 -14.28 1.61
CA GLN A 76 -7.29 -14.67 0.99
C GLN A 76 -7.34 -16.11 0.44
N GLN A 77 -8.02 -17.03 1.15
CA GLN A 77 -8.22 -18.39 0.65
C GLN A 77 -9.14 -18.43 -0.57
N LEU A 78 -10.22 -17.64 -0.58
CA LEU A 78 -11.13 -17.54 -1.72
C LEU A 78 -10.44 -16.91 -2.93
N VAL A 79 -9.67 -15.84 -2.73
CA VAL A 79 -8.85 -15.20 -3.78
C VAL A 79 -7.87 -16.22 -4.36
N GLY A 80 -7.16 -16.98 -3.52
CA GLY A 80 -6.23 -18.02 -3.97
C GLY A 80 -6.90 -19.16 -4.74
N MET A 81 -8.12 -19.56 -4.34
CA MET A 81 -8.91 -20.60 -5.01
C MET A 81 -9.46 -20.14 -6.37
N LEU A 82 -9.93 -18.90 -6.43
CA LEU A 82 -10.50 -18.29 -7.63
C LEU A 82 -9.44 -17.89 -8.65
N PHE A 83 -8.23 -17.57 -8.19
CA PHE A 83 -7.14 -17.11 -9.05
C PHE A 83 -6.90 -18.01 -10.28
N PRO A 84 -6.63 -19.33 -10.15
CA PRO A 84 -6.39 -20.17 -11.32
C PRO A 84 -7.63 -20.33 -12.23
N GLN A 85 -8.84 -20.27 -11.67
CA GLN A 85 -10.08 -20.42 -12.44
C GLN A 85 -10.34 -19.17 -13.31
N LEU A 86 -10.18 -17.99 -12.72
CA LEU A 86 -10.36 -16.71 -13.41
C LEU A 86 -9.25 -16.43 -14.42
N PHE A 87 -8.01 -16.79 -14.08
CA PHE A 87 -6.87 -16.64 -14.99
C PHE A 87 -6.96 -17.59 -16.20
N GLY A 88 -7.71 -18.69 -16.09
CA GLY A 88 -7.91 -19.66 -17.16
C GLY A 88 -8.90 -19.24 -18.26
N ILE A 89 -9.58 -18.10 -18.13
CA ILE A 89 -10.58 -17.65 -19.12
C ILE A 89 -9.87 -17.16 -20.39
N ALA A 90 -9.89 -17.96 -21.45
CA ALA A 90 -9.25 -17.61 -22.72
C ALA A 90 -9.98 -16.46 -23.42
N GLY A 91 -9.33 -15.30 -23.55
CA GLY A 91 -9.86 -14.11 -24.24
C GLY A 91 -9.81 -12.83 -23.40
N ILE A 92 -9.74 -12.96 -22.06
CA ILE A 92 -9.52 -11.86 -21.14
C ILE A 92 -8.48 -12.25 -20.10
N GLN A 93 -7.82 -11.27 -19.49
CA GLN A 93 -7.02 -11.48 -18.29
C GLN A 93 -7.84 -11.07 -17.08
N ALA A 94 -8.35 -12.04 -16.31
CA ALA A 94 -9.12 -11.81 -15.10
C ALA A 94 -8.40 -12.35 -13.87
N PHE A 95 -8.35 -11.57 -12.80
CA PHE A 95 -7.77 -12.04 -11.54
C PHE A 95 -8.41 -11.37 -10.31
N PRO A 96 -8.59 -12.13 -9.22
CA PRO A 96 -9.06 -11.62 -7.95
C PRO A 96 -7.91 -10.97 -7.17
N TYR A 97 -8.23 -9.94 -6.39
CA TYR A 97 -7.35 -9.36 -5.39
C TYR A 97 -8.15 -8.80 -4.22
N SER A 98 -7.51 -8.75 -3.05
CA SER A 98 -8.06 -8.06 -1.89
C SER A 98 -7.51 -6.63 -1.86
N PRO A 99 -8.37 -5.60 -1.81
CA PRO A 99 -7.91 -4.22 -1.70
C PRO A 99 -7.18 -3.97 -0.38
N GLY A 100 -6.10 -3.19 -0.46
CA GLY A 100 -5.40 -2.70 0.71
C GLY A 100 -6.25 -1.77 1.56
N ALA A 101 -5.66 -1.27 2.65
CA ALA A 101 -6.35 -0.32 3.51
C ALA A 101 -6.56 1.05 2.83
N LEU A 102 -5.69 1.40 1.89
CA LEU A 102 -5.66 2.70 1.23
C LEU A 102 -6.05 2.55 -0.25
N GLY A 103 -7.35 2.34 -0.47
CA GLY A 103 -7.94 2.33 -1.80
C GLY A 103 -7.99 0.96 -2.46
N PHE A 104 -8.29 0.96 -3.77
CA PHE A 104 -8.60 -0.23 -4.55
C PHE A 104 -7.45 -0.72 -5.42
N SER A 105 -6.24 -0.19 -5.24
CA SER A 105 -5.10 -0.56 -6.07
C SER A 105 -4.33 -1.75 -5.53
N GLN A 106 -3.46 -2.33 -6.37
CA GLN A 106 -2.55 -3.38 -5.93
C GLN A 106 -1.51 -2.83 -4.91
N PRO A 107 -0.96 -3.68 -4.02
CA PRO A 107 -0.07 -3.24 -2.94
C PRO A 107 1.26 -2.64 -3.41
N VAL A 108 1.80 -3.13 -4.52
CA VAL A 108 3.04 -2.60 -5.11
C VAL A 108 2.68 -1.61 -6.22
N GLN A 109 3.14 -0.37 -6.07
CA GLN A 109 2.98 0.70 -7.04
C GLN A 109 4.31 1.45 -7.22
N PHE A 110 4.93 1.23 -8.38
CA PHE A 110 6.22 1.81 -8.74
C PHE A 110 6.06 2.72 -9.95
N VAL A 111 6.32 4.01 -9.76
CA VAL A 111 6.15 5.02 -10.80
C VAL A 111 7.50 5.27 -11.48
N VAL A 112 7.50 5.24 -12.81
CA VAL A 112 8.63 5.63 -13.65
C VAL A 112 8.24 6.88 -14.42
N GLN A 113 9.09 7.89 -14.36
CA GLN A 113 8.86 9.19 -14.99
C GLN A 113 9.95 9.47 -16.01
N HIS A 114 9.57 10.08 -17.13
CA HIS A 114 10.52 10.59 -18.13
C HIS A 114 9.83 11.69 -18.97
N PRO A 115 10.49 12.84 -19.25
CA PRO A 115 9.88 13.93 -20.01
C PRO A 115 9.63 13.57 -21.48
N ASP A 116 10.46 12.72 -22.07
CA ASP A 116 10.28 12.17 -23.42
C ASP A 116 9.47 10.86 -23.38
N ILE A 117 8.32 10.84 -24.07
CA ILE A 117 7.38 9.72 -24.16
C ILE A 117 8.01 8.51 -24.87
N ALA A 118 8.86 8.71 -25.88
CA ALA A 118 9.50 7.62 -26.59
C ALA A 118 10.49 6.86 -25.69
N ARG A 119 11.25 7.59 -24.89
CA ARG A 119 12.12 7.02 -23.86
C ARG A 119 11.33 6.37 -22.73
N LEU A 120 10.16 6.92 -22.37
CA LEU A 120 9.26 6.31 -21.40
C LEU A 120 8.71 4.97 -21.91
N ALA A 121 8.38 4.85 -23.19
CA ALA A 121 8.01 3.59 -23.82
C ALA A 121 9.15 2.57 -23.79
N GLN A 122 10.38 2.99 -24.15
CA GLN A 122 11.58 2.15 -24.07
C GLN A 122 11.84 1.64 -22.63
N ALA A 123 11.64 2.51 -21.63
CA ALA A 123 11.74 2.15 -20.23
C ALA A 123 10.72 1.07 -19.83
N MET A 124 9.48 1.18 -20.32
CA MET A 124 8.43 0.19 -20.06
C MET A 124 8.76 -1.17 -20.70
N ASP A 125 9.17 -1.18 -21.97
CA ASP A 125 9.50 -2.39 -22.73
C ASP A 125 10.69 -3.15 -22.13
N THR A 126 11.58 -2.46 -21.42
CA THR A 126 12.75 -3.07 -20.76
C THR A 126 12.50 -3.44 -19.30
N LEU A 127 11.80 -2.58 -18.55
CA LEU A 127 11.55 -2.78 -17.12
C LEU A 127 10.50 -3.86 -16.87
N VAL A 128 9.36 -3.83 -17.58
CA VAL A 128 8.22 -4.71 -17.29
C VAL A 128 8.57 -6.20 -17.46
N PRO A 129 9.22 -6.65 -18.56
CA PRO A 129 9.57 -8.06 -18.70
C PRO A 129 10.57 -8.54 -17.65
N ARG A 130 11.53 -7.69 -17.27
CA ARG A 130 12.50 -8.01 -16.21
C ARG A 130 11.88 -8.00 -14.82
N ALA A 131 10.92 -7.12 -14.56
CA ALA A 131 10.16 -7.10 -13.32
C ALA A 131 9.35 -8.40 -13.15
N ARG A 132 8.80 -8.96 -14.24
CA ARG A 132 8.09 -10.26 -14.21
C ARG A 132 8.98 -11.44 -13.82
N ALA A 133 10.30 -11.32 -13.96
CA ALA A 133 11.25 -12.36 -13.53
C ALA A 133 11.56 -12.31 -12.03
N ILE A 134 11.09 -11.28 -11.29
CA ILE A 134 11.26 -11.18 -9.85
C ILE A 134 10.31 -12.16 -9.18
N LYS A 135 10.86 -13.19 -8.51
CA LYS A 135 10.10 -14.33 -7.94
C LYS A 135 8.96 -13.97 -6.98
N GLY A 136 8.96 -12.76 -6.40
CA GLY A 136 7.93 -12.32 -5.46
C GLY A 136 6.83 -11.43 -6.06
N LEU A 137 6.94 -11.01 -7.33
CA LEU A 137 5.96 -10.15 -8.00
C LEU A 137 5.06 -10.97 -8.94
N THR A 138 3.75 -10.76 -8.83
CA THR A 138 2.75 -11.34 -9.74
C THR A 138 1.79 -10.29 -10.25
N ASN A 139 1.03 -10.64 -11.30
CA ASN A 139 -0.02 -9.79 -11.86
C ASN A 139 0.48 -8.37 -12.18
N ILE A 140 1.67 -8.29 -12.78
CA ILE A 140 2.29 -7.02 -13.13
C ILE A 140 1.48 -6.37 -14.26
N ASP A 141 0.93 -5.19 -13.98
CA ASP A 141 0.19 -4.34 -14.92
C ASP A 141 0.83 -2.95 -15.03
N THR A 142 0.53 -2.26 -16.13
CA THR A 142 0.89 -0.86 -16.35
C THR A 142 -0.32 -0.06 -16.80
N ASP A 143 -0.43 1.17 -16.29
CA ASP A 143 -1.50 2.11 -16.62
C ASP A 143 -1.33 2.81 -17.99
N LEU A 144 -0.12 2.75 -18.56
CA LEU A 144 0.27 3.21 -19.88
C LEU A 144 0.34 2.04 -20.87
N ARG A 145 -0.28 2.21 -22.03
CA ARG A 145 -0.40 1.24 -23.12
C ARG A 145 -0.29 1.98 -24.45
N PHE A 146 0.62 1.57 -25.33
CA PHE A 146 0.86 2.18 -26.65
C PHE A 146 0.25 1.40 -27.82
N ASN A 147 -0.60 0.41 -27.53
CA ASN A 147 -1.16 -0.53 -28.50
C ASN A 147 -2.66 -0.31 -28.74
N LYS A 148 -3.20 0.88 -28.44
CA LYS A 148 -4.59 1.18 -28.72
C LYS A 148 -4.74 1.48 -30.22
N PRO A 149 -5.55 0.73 -30.97
CA PRO A 149 -5.81 1.04 -32.38
C PRO A 149 -6.43 2.43 -32.51
N GLU A 150 -5.91 3.22 -33.45
CA GLU A 150 -6.40 4.55 -33.78
C GLU A 150 -6.46 4.75 -35.30
N LEU A 151 -7.37 5.62 -35.73
CA LEU A 151 -7.44 6.10 -37.11
C LEU A 151 -6.92 7.53 -37.15
N ARG A 152 -5.80 7.75 -37.83
CA ARG A 152 -5.25 9.08 -38.06
C ARG A 152 -5.83 9.64 -39.35
N VAL A 153 -6.61 10.70 -39.23
CA VAL A 153 -7.20 11.40 -40.37
C VAL A 153 -6.37 12.63 -40.67
N THR A 154 -5.68 12.61 -41.82
CA THR A 154 -4.89 13.75 -42.30
C THR A 154 -5.63 14.43 -43.45
N PHE A 155 -5.87 15.73 -43.33
CA PHE A 155 -6.61 16.50 -44.34
C PHE A 155 -5.66 17.11 -45.36
N ASP A 156 -5.99 16.96 -46.64
CA ASP A 156 -5.37 17.69 -47.73
C ASP A 156 -6.06 19.06 -47.83
N ARG A 157 -5.37 20.10 -47.35
CA ARG A 157 -5.91 21.46 -47.30
C ARG A 157 -6.01 22.10 -48.68
N ASP A 158 -5.05 21.83 -49.55
CA ASP A 158 -4.99 22.40 -50.90
C ASP A 158 -6.14 21.83 -51.74
N ARG A 159 -6.34 20.50 -51.65
CA ARG A 159 -7.45 19.83 -52.35
C ARG A 159 -8.83 20.21 -51.81
N ALA A 160 -8.93 20.50 -50.51
CA ALA A 160 -10.15 21.03 -49.92
C ALA A 160 -10.47 22.44 -50.43
N GLU A 161 -9.46 23.29 -50.64
CA GLU A 161 -9.63 24.61 -51.22
C GLU A 161 -10.07 24.56 -52.69
N ASP A 162 -9.41 23.71 -53.51
CA ASP A 162 -9.76 23.50 -54.92
C ASP A 162 -11.22 23.04 -55.10
N LEU A 163 -11.68 22.14 -54.22
CA LEU A 163 -13.05 21.61 -54.24
C LEU A 163 -14.04 22.49 -53.47
N GLY A 164 -13.57 23.61 -52.93
CA GLY A 164 -14.39 24.60 -52.23
C GLY A 164 -15.05 24.07 -50.95
N VAL A 165 -14.42 23.11 -50.27
CA VAL A 165 -14.91 22.51 -49.01
C VAL A 165 -14.12 23.10 -47.84
N PRO A 166 -14.76 23.86 -46.92
CA PRO A 166 -14.09 24.38 -45.75
C PRO A 166 -13.62 23.25 -44.81
N VAL A 167 -12.36 23.30 -44.36
CA VAL A 167 -11.79 22.31 -43.41
C VAL A 167 -12.60 22.22 -42.11
N ARG A 168 -13.21 23.32 -41.66
CA ARG A 168 -14.12 23.32 -40.50
C ARG A 168 -15.34 22.43 -40.71
N ASP A 169 -15.86 22.36 -41.94
CA ASP A 169 -17.07 21.59 -42.27
C ASP A 169 -16.71 20.10 -42.35
N VAL A 170 -15.51 19.78 -42.84
CA VAL A 170 -14.91 18.43 -42.76
C VAL A 170 -14.81 17.96 -41.31
N ALA A 171 -14.22 18.78 -40.43
CA ALA A 171 -14.08 18.45 -39.01
C ALA A 171 -15.44 18.31 -38.30
N ALA A 172 -16.38 19.21 -38.59
CA ALA A 172 -17.73 19.18 -38.02
C ALA A 172 -18.53 17.94 -38.47
N ALA A 173 -18.37 17.52 -39.73
CA ALA A 173 -18.99 16.30 -40.25
C ALA A 173 -18.44 15.06 -39.56
N LEU A 174 -17.11 14.94 -39.43
CA LEU A 174 -16.49 13.84 -38.69
C LEU A 174 -16.94 13.79 -37.23
N GLN A 175 -16.99 14.94 -36.55
CA GLN A 175 -17.47 15.03 -35.18
C GLN A 175 -18.94 14.64 -35.04
N THR A 176 -19.78 15.01 -36.01
CA THR A 176 -21.22 14.72 -36.00
C THR A 176 -21.48 13.26 -36.33
N PHE A 177 -20.96 12.78 -37.46
CA PHE A 177 -21.26 11.46 -37.98
C PHE A 177 -20.60 10.33 -37.19
N LEU A 178 -19.34 10.50 -36.79
CA LEU A 178 -18.59 9.45 -36.09
C LEU A 178 -18.55 9.68 -34.58
N GLY A 179 -18.24 10.91 -34.16
CA GLY A 179 -18.05 11.25 -32.74
C GLY A 179 -19.34 11.35 -31.92
N GLY A 180 -20.49 11.59 -32.57
CA GLY A 180 -21.75 11.87 -31.92
C GLY A 180 -21.77 13.29 -31.35
N ARG A 181 -22.42 14.22 -32.05
CA ARG A 181 -22.48 15.63 -31.64
C ARG A 181 -23.76 15.91 -30.85
N ARG A 182 -23.61 16.54 -29.68
CA ARG A 182 -24.73 17.13 -28.95
C ARG A 182 -25.19 18.39 -29.67
N VAL A 183 -26.35 18.34 -30.31
CA VAL A 183 -26.88 19.47 -31.11
C VAL A 183 -27.83 20.36 -30.31
N SER A 184 -28.52 19.80 -29.33
CA SER A 184 -29.46 20.54 -28.49
C SER A 184 -29.74 19.78 -27.18
N THR A 185 -30.57 20.36 -26.34
CA THR A 185 -31.12 19.75 -25.14
C THR A 185 -32.62 20.00 -25.09
N PHE A 186 -33.39 19.07 -24.52
CA PHE A 186 -34.82 19.28 -24.26
C PHE A 186 -35.20 18.75 -22.89
N THR A 187 -36.21 19.36 -22.26
CA THR A 187 -36.68 18.95 -20.93
C THR A 187 -37.94 18.11 -21.05
N ARG A 188 -37.99 16.99 -20.33
CA ARG A 188 -39.18 16.15 -20.19
C ARG A 188 -39.21 15.56 -18.78
N ASN A 189 -40.35 15.64 -18.10
CA ASN A 189 -40.52 15.13 -16.72
C ASN A 189 -39.44 15.66 -15.76
N ASP A 190 -39.18 16.98 -15.80
CA ASP A 190 -38.14 17.67 -15.02
C ASP A 190 -36.71 17.12 -15.18
N LYS A 191 -36.47 16.37 -16.27
CA LYS A 191 -35.14 15.88 -16.66
C LYS A 191 -34.73 16.51 -17.97
N LEU A 192 -33.48 16.97 -18.01
CA LEU A 192 -32.84 17.48 -19.21
C LEU A 192 -32.25 16.31 -20.00
N TYR A 193 -32.63 16.18 -21.27
CA TYR A 193 -32.13 15.18 -22.20
C TYR A 193 -31.25 15.82 -23.26
N TYR A 194 -30.18 15.13 -23.63
CA TYR A 194 -29.30 15.54 -24.72
C TYR A 194 -29.82 15.01 -26.05
N VAL A 195 -29.93 15.89 -27.04
CA VAL A 195 -30.18 15.51 -28.43
C VAL A 195 -28.83 15.26 -29.08
N MET A 196 -28.52 13.99 -29.32
CA MET A 196 -27.29 13.54 -29.96
C MET A 196 -27.57 13.17 -31.42
N VAL A 197 -26.75 13.66 -32.35
CA VAL A 197 -26.79 13.26 -33.76
C VAL A 197 -25.53 12.47 -34.05
N GLN A 198 -25.70 11.28 -34.63
CA GLN A 198 -24.64 10.34 -34.99
C GLN A 198 -25.12 9.44 -36.12
N LEU A 199 -24.21 8.88 -36.93
CA LEU A 199 -24.55 7.81 -37.85
C LEU A 199 -24.93 6.53 -37.08
N ASP A 200 -25.78 5.73 -37.70
CA ASP A 200 -26.10 4.39 -37.23
C ASP A 200 -24.83 3.54 -37.15
N ARG A 201 -24.82 2.57 -36.24
CA ARG A 201 -23.61 1.78 -35.94
C ARG A 201 -23.10 1.01 -37.17
N SER A 202 -23.99 0.58 -38.06
CA SER A 202 -23.65 -0.10 -39.32
C SER A 202 -22.85 0.77 -40.27
N ASP A 203 -23.10 2.09 -40.26
CA ASP A 203 -22.57 3.03 -41.24
C ASP A 203 -21.29 3.73 -40.74
N ARG A 204 -20.71 3.21 -39.66
CA ARG A 204 -19.46 3.67 -39.05
C ARG A 204 -18.69 2.53 -38.38
N ALA A 205 -18.88 1.31 -38.88
CA ALA A 205 -18.28 0.11 -38.29
C ALA A 205 -16.83 -0.07 -38.76
N THR A 206 -16.51 0.40 -39.96
CA THR A 206 -15.23 0.19 -40.62
C THR A 206 -14.57 1.50 -41.05
N PRO A 207 -13.24 1.55 -41.20
CA PRO A 207 -12.54 2.73 -41.74
C PRO A 207 -13.03 3.12 -43.14
N SER A 208 -13.46 2.15 -43.97
CA SER A 208 -14.03 2.41 -45.30
C SER A 208 -15.31 3.24 -45.27
N ASP A 209 -16.13 3.10 -44.22
CA ASP A 209 -17.39 3.84 -44.10
C ASP A 209 -17.15 5.36 -44.00
N MET A 210 -16.00 5.76 -43.45
CA MET A 210 -15.61 7.17 -43.41
C MET A 210 -15.41 7.76 -44.81
N SER A 211 -14.89 6.97 -45.75
CA SER A 211 -14.61 7.45 -47.10
C SER A 211 -15.88 7.77 -47.88
N GLY A 212 -17.00 7.11 -47.54
CA GLY A 212 -18.31 7.31 -48.14
C GLY A 212 -19.07 8.54 -47.65
N ILE A 213 -18.54 9.30 -46.69
CA ILE A 213 -19.17 10.52 -46.17
C ILE A 213 -19.10 11.63 -47.23
N TYR A 214 -20.25 12.24 -47.55
CA TYR A 214 -20.31 13.37 -48.47
C TYR A 214 -20.33 14.71 -47.72
N LEU A 215 -19.55 15.65 -48.24
CA LEU A 215 -19.46 17.03 -47.79
C LEU A 215 -19.92 17.96 -48.90
N ARG A 216 -20.52 19.08 -48.53
CA ARG A 216 -21.00 20.07 -49.49
C ARG A 216 -19.92 21.11 -49.74
N GLY A 217 -19.45 21.20 -50.98
CA GLY A 217 -18.54 22.23 -51.46
C GLY A 217 -19.25 23.49 -51.97
N ARG A 218 -18.47 24.43 -52.52
CA ARG A 218 -19.00 25.60 -53.23
C ARG A 218 -19.92 25.16 -54.37
N GLY A 219 -21.04 25.86 -54.55
CA GLY A 219 -22.00 25.54 -55.61
C GLY A 219 -22.86 24.29 -55.37
N GLN A 220 -23.02 23.84 -54.12
CA GLN A 220 -23.83 22.66 -53.73
C GLN A 220 -23.29 21.31 -54.23
N GLN A 221 -22.07 21.27 -54.77
CA GLN A 221 -21.45 20.01 -55.19
C GLN A 221 -21.17 19.12 -53.97
N LEU A 222 -21.46 17.82 -54.10
CA LEU A 222 -21.12 16.82 -53.10
C LEU A 222 -19.72 16.26 -53.37
N VAL A 223 -18.86 16.32 -52.37
CA VAL A 223 -17.47 15.87 -52.40
C VAL A 223 -17.31 14.78 -51.35
N GLN A 224 -16.79 13.62 -51.74
CA GLN A 224 -16.53 12.53 -50.79
C GLN A 224 -15.36 12.88 -49.88
N LEU A 225 -15.45 12.50 -48.61
CA LEU A 225 -14.40 12.71 -47.63
C LEU A 225 -13.09 12.02 -48.05
N GLY A 226 -13.17 10.85 -48.68
CA GLY A 226 -11.98 10.14 -49.19
C GLY A 226 -11.18 10.92 -50.24
N ALA A 227 -11.78 11.92 -50.90
CA ALA A 227 -11.07 12.79 -51.84
C ALA A 227 -10.29 13.93 -51.15
N LEU A 228 -10.56 14.17 -49.86
CA LEU A 228 -10.06 15.30 -49.07
C LEU A 228 -9.23 14.87 -47.86
N ALA A 229 -9.34 13.61 -47.44
CA ALA A 229 -8.72 13.09 -46.24
C ALA A 229 -8.10 11.73 -46.49
N LYS A 230 -6.89 11.54 -45.98
CA LYS A 230 -6.24 10.24 -45.90
C LYS A 230 -6.46 9.66 -44.51
N VAL A 231 -6.99 8.45 -44.44
CA VAL A 231 -7.17 7.71 -43.19
C VAL A 231 -6.06 6.66 -43.11
N GLU A 232 -5.23 6.74 -42.07
CA GLU A 232 -4.17 5.78 -41.80
C GLU A 232 -4.47 5.05 -40.48
N GLU A 233 -4.39 3.73 -40.51
CA GLU A 233 -4.44 2.92 -39.29
C GLU A 233 -3.11 3.02 -38.55
N GLY A 234 -3.20 3.25 -37.25
CA GLY A 234 -2.05 3.35 -36.37
C GLY A 234 -2.35 2.84 -34.97
N VAL A 235 -1.37 3.01 -34.09
CA VAL A 235 -1.55 2.80 -32.66
C VAL A 235 -1.09 4.03 -31.91
N GLY A 236 -1.81 4.34 -30.85
CA GLY A 236 -1.54 5.49 -29.99
C GLY A 236 -1.60 5.12 -28.51
N PRO A 237 -1.10 6.00 -27.62
CA PRO A 237 -1.31 5.85 -26.20
C PRO A 237 -2.79 6.05 -25.85
N ARG A 238 -3.35 5.15 -25.03
CA ARG A 238 -4.73 5.32 -24.55
C ARG A 238 -4.91 6.59 -23.71
N GLN A 239 -3.92 6.85 -22.87
CA GLN A 239 -3.83 7.99 -21.97
C GLN A 239 -2.34 8.22 -21.67
N ILE A 240 -1.95 9.46 -21.40
CA ILE A 240 -0.61 9.81 -20.93
C ILE A 240 -0.74 10.30 -19.50
N ASN A 241 -0.36 9.45 -18.57
CA ASN A 241 -0.41 9.78 -17.15
C ASN A 241 0.78 10.66 -16.78
N HIS A 242 0.59 11.48 -15.76
CA HIS A 242 1.62 12.35 -15.23
C HIS A 242 1.71 12.17 -13.73
N PHE A 243 2.93 12.11 -13.21
CA PHE A 243 3.23 12.12 -11.79
C PHE A 243 4.14 13.29 -11.50
N ASN A 244 3.83 14.12 -10.50
CA ASN A 244 4.57 15.36 -10.22
C ASN A 244 4.84 16.22 -11.47
N ARG A 245 3.83 16.34 -12.35
CA ARG A 245 3.88 17.09 -13.63
C ARG A 245 4.82 16.53 -14.71
N VAL A 246 5.39 15.35 -14.52
CA VAL A 246 6.23 14.66 -15.52
C VAL A 246 5.45 13.46 -16.09
N PRO A 247 5.46 13.22 -17.41
CA PRO A 247 4.88 12.01 -17.99
C PRO A 247 5.43 10.75 -17.32
N SER A 248 4.54 9.80 -17.03
CA SER A 248 4.88 8.63 -16.23
C SER A 248 4.02 7.42 -16.56
N PHE A 249 4.54 6.23 -16.25
CA PHE A 249 3.71 5.05 -16.07
C PHE A 249 3.86 4.52 -14.65
N THR A 250 2.79 3.93 -14.14
CA THR A 250 2.75 3.23 -12.85
C THR A 250 2.73 1.73 -13.12
N LEU A 251 3.79 1.05 -12.69
CA LEU A 251 3.84 -0.40 -12.60
C LEU A 251 3.13 -0.83 -11.31
N SER A 252 2.06 -1.60 -11.47
CA SER A 252 1.30 -2.17 -10.35
C SER A 252 1.52 -3.68 -10.27
N ALA A 253 1.65 -4.23 -9.07
CA ALA A 253 1.86 -5.66 -8.89
C ALA A 253 1.31 -6.19 -7.55
N SER A 254 0.98 -7.47 -7.55
CA SER A 254 0.65 -8.24 -6.35
C SER A 254 1.91 -8.91 -5.79
N LEU A 255 1.91 -9.19 -4.49
CA LEU A 255 2.99 -9.88 -3.79
C LEU A 255 2.57 -11.33 -3.50
N ILE A 256 3.50 -12.28 -3.67
CA ILE A 256 3.31 -13.64 -3.18
C ILE A 256 4.02 -13.77 -1.82
N PRO A 257 3.32 -14.20 -0.74
CA PRO A 257 4.00 -14.62 0.49
C PRO A 257 5.03 -15.74 0.21
N PRO A 258 6.21 -15.72 0.86
CA PRO A 258 6.62 -14.89 1.99
C PRO A 258 7.32 -13.56 1.61
N PHE A 259 7.30 -13.15 0.34
CA PHE A 259 8.08 -12.01 -0.12
C PHE A 259 7.56 -10.68 0.45
N ALA A 260 8.44 -9.92 1.12
CA ALA A 260 8.05 -8.67 1.76
C ALA A 260 7.93 -7.52 0.75
N GLN A 261 7.02 -6.58 1.02
CA GLN A 261 6.83 -5.38 0.19
C GLN A 261 8.13 -4.57 0.05
N GLY A 262 8.91 -4.42 1.12
CA GLY A 262 10.21 -3.73 1.08
C GLY A 262 11.21 -4.37 0.13
N GLU A 263 11.37 -5.69 0.19
CA GLU A 263 12.28 -6.43 -0.69
C GLU A 263 11.88 -6.33 -2.17
N ALA A 264 10.57 -6.28 -2.45
CA ALA A 264 10.04 -6.06 -3.79
C ALA A 264 10.37 -4.67 -4.32
N LEU A 265 10.11 -3.64 -3.52
CA LEU A 265 10.42 -2.26 -3.89
C LEU A 265 11.93 -2.05 -4.08
N ASP A 266 12.76 -2.60 -3.20
CA ASP A 266 14.22 -2.50 -3.32
C ASP A 266 14.75 -3.26 -4.54
N SER A 267 14.12 -4.37 -4.91
CA SER A 267 14.44 -5.11 -6.14
C SER A 267 14.04 -4.32 -7.39
N LEU A 268 12.89 -3.65 -7.38
CA LEU A 268 12.47 -2.73 -8.45
C LEU A 268 13.39 -1.52 -8.54
N ASP A 269 13.78 -0.91 -7.41
CA ASP A 269 14.73 0.21 -7.36
C ASP A 269 16.10 -0.19 -7.95
N ARG A 270 16.63 -1.35 -7.57
CA ARG A 270 17.89 -1.87 -8.12
C ARG A 270 17.80 -2.18 -9.60
N LEU A 271 16.66 -2.73 -10.05
CA LEU A 271 16.43 -3.01 -11.46
C LEU A 271 16.33 -1.71 -12.25
N ALA A 272 15.55 -0.74 -11.77
CA ALA A 272 15.34 0.55 -12.39
C ALA A 272 16.67 1.29 -12.63
N ARG A 273 17.56 1.33 -11.62
CA ARG A 273 18.90 1.95 -11.75
C ARG A 273 19.77 1.34 -12.84
N ARG A 274 19.53 0.09 -13.23
CA ARG A 274 20.33 -0.63 -14.24
C ARG A 274 19.76 -0.53 -15.65
N VAL A 275 18.44 -0.39 -15.77
CA VAL A 275 17.74 -0.60 -17.05
C VAL A 275 17.08 0.65 -17.59
N LEU A 276 16.82 1.65 -16.74
CA LEU A 276 16.12 2.85 -17.18
C LEU A 276 17.03 3.76 -18.02
N PRO A 277 16.48 4.42 -19.05
CA PRO A 277 17.20 5.42 -19.82
C PRO A 277 17.72 6.58 -18.93
N PRO A 278 18.81 7.25 -19.34
CA PRO A 278 19.29 8.46 -18.69
C PRO A 278 18.19 9.53 -18.64
N GLY A 279 18.05 10.23 -17.51
CA GLY A 279 17.00 11.24 -17.32
C GLY A 279 15.68 10.67 -16.78
N SER A 280 15.54 9.34 -16.64
CA SER A 280 14.41 8.74 -15.93
C SER A 280 14.53 8.95 -14.43
N THR A 281 13.41 9.29 -13.79
CA THR A 281 13.26 9.30 -12.33
C THR A 281 12.23 8.28 -11.89
N THR A 282 12.34 7.82 -10.65
CA THR A 282 11.41 6.86 -10.06
C THR A 282 10.73 7.47 -8.83
N ALA A 283 9.48 7.10 -8.62
CA ALA A 283 8.71 7.47 -7.44
C ALA A 283 7.84 6.29 -6.99
N LEU A 284 7.27 6.40 -5.80
CA LEU A 284 6.28 5.45 -5.31
C LEU A 284 4.92 6.12 -5.23
N ALA A 285 3.86 5.31 -5.38
CA ALA A 285 2.47 5.74 -5.20
C ALA A 285 1.74 4.83 -4.21
N GLY A 286 0.56 5.27 -3.76
CA GLY A 286 -0.36 4.52 -2.90
C GLY A 286 0.32 3.84 -1.70
N ASP A 287 -0.04 2.58 -1.45
CA ASP A 287 0.48 1.75 -0.35
C ASP A 287 2.02 1.67 -0.32
N SER A 288 2.67 1.74 -1.48
CA SER A 288 4.14 1.67 -1.55
C SER A 288 4.79 2.96 -1.06
N ARG A 289 4.22 4.11 -1.39
CA ARG A 289 4.68 5.42 -0.89
C ARG A 289 4.53 5.50 0.61
N GLU A 290 3.33 5.18 1.11
CA GLU A 290 3.00 5.23 2.53
C GLU A 290 3.87 4.26 3.34
N PHE A 291 4.16 3.06 2.80
CA PHE A 291 5.10 2.13 3.43
C PHE A 291 6.48 2.76 3.64
N ARG A 292 7.02 3.46 2.63
CA ARG A 292 8.35 4.05 2.69
C ARG A 292 8.41 5.33 3.53
N GLU A 293 7.37 6.17 3.49
CA GLU A 293 7.26 7.37 4.31
C GLU A 293 7.00 7.03 5.79
N SER A 294 6.11 6.07 6.07
CA SER A 294 5.76 5.68 7.45
C SER A 294 6.89 4.98 8.18
N GLY A 295 7.69 4.16 7.50
CA GLY A 295 8.82 3.46 8.11
C GLY A 295 9.82 4.43 8.74
N GLY A 296 10.19 5.51 8.04
CA GLY A 296 11.09 6.54 8.58
C GLY A 296 10.49 7.35 9.74
N ALA A 297 9.21 7.73 9.61
CA ALA A 297 8.51 8.51 10.63
C ALA A 297 8.41 7.79 11.98
N LEU A 298 8.27 6.46 11.96
CA LEU A 298 8.09 5.71 13.20
C LEU A 298 9.41 5.47 13.96
N TYR A 299 10.53 5.25 13.27
CA TYR A 299 11.84 5.25 13.92
C TYR A 299 12.14 6.59 14.58
N PHE A 300 11.79 7.69 13.90
CA PHE A 300 11.90 9.03 14.46
C PHE A 300 11.00 9.20 15.70
N ALA A 301 9.73 8.80 15.62
CA ALA A 301 8.80 8.84 16.75
C ALA A 301 9.26 7.99 17.95
N PHE A 302 9.81 6.79 17.69
CA PHE A 302 10.39 5.92 18.72
C PHE A 302 11.57 6.59 19.43
N GLY A 303 12.47 7.24 18.69
CA GLY A 303 13.59 8.01 19.25
C GLY A 303 13.13 9.21 20.08
N VAL A 304 12.15 9.97 19.59
CA VAL A 304 11.54 11.08 20.34
C VAL A 304 10.84 10.59 21.61
N ALA A 305 10.10 9.47 21.54
CA ALA A 305 9.44 8.89 22.71
C ALA A 305 10.44 8.48 23.79
N LEU A 306 11.55 7.83 23.40
CA LEU A 306 12.64 7.50 24.32
C LEU A 306 13.26 8.75 24.97
N LEU A 307 13.49 9.80 24.20
CA LEU A 307 14.05 11.06 24.71
C LEU A 307 13.09 11.74 25.68
N VAL A 308 11.80 11.81 25.37
CA VAL A 308 10.78 12.39 26.26
C VAL A 308 10.66 11.59 27.55
N VAL A 309 10.59 10.26 27.47
CA VAL A 309 10.56 9.39 28.66
C VAL A 309 11.83 9.58 29.49
N PHE A 310 13.00 9.65 28.86
CA PHE A 310 14.26 9.93 29.54
C PHE A 310 14.21 11.26 30.29
N MET A 311 13.76 12.34 29.65
CA MET A 311 13.68 13.68 30.26
C MET A 311 12.70 13.73 31.44
N VAL A 312 11.51 13.12 31.29
CA VAL A 312 10.51 13.05 32.37
C VAL A 312 11.06 12.27 33.56
N LEU A 313 11.70 11.12 33.32
CA LEU A 313 12.33 10.34 34.38
C LEU A 313 13.52 11.07 35.02
N ALA A 314 14.30 11.81 34.23
CA ALA A 314 15.42 12.59 34.73
C ALA A 314 14.95 13.69 35.68
N ALA A 315 13.85 14.37 35.33
CA ALA A 315 13.21 15.35 36.19
C ALA A 315 12.61 14.68 37.44
N GLN A 316 11.96 13.52 37.29
CA GLN A 316 11.34 12.79 38.41
C GLN A 316 12.35 12.25 39.42
N PHE A 317 13.49 11.71 38.95
CA PHE A 317 14.53 11.16 39.82
C PHE A 317 15.60 12.17 40.22
N GLU A 318 15.52 13.40 39.74
CA GLU A 318 16.55 14.44 39.90
C GLU A 318 17.96 13.91 39.56
N SER A 319 18.04 13.06 38.53
CA SER A 319 19.25 12.30 38.19
C SER A 319 19.24 11.91 36.73
N LEU A 320 20.39 12.02 36.06
CA LEU A 320 20.57 11.56 34.68
C LEU A 320 20.92 10.07 34.58
N VAL A 321 21.33 9.44 35.69
CA VAL A 321 21.79 8.04 35.72
C VAL A 321 20.63 7.07 35.92
N HIS A 322 19.73 7.34 36.86
CA HIS A 322 18.59 6.47 37.15
C HIS A 322 17.61 6.27 35.97
N PRO A 323 17.29 7.30 35.14
CA PRO A 323 16.51 7.13 33.92
C PRO A 323 17.14 6.14 32.94
N PHE A 324 18.47 6.17 32.80
CA PHE A 324 19.19 5.25 31.93
C PHE A 324 19.02 3.80 32.41
N THR A 325 19.14 3.56 33.72
CA THR A 325 18.87 2.25 34.32
C THR A 325 17.47 1.74 34.03
N VAL A 326 16.47 2.62 34.09
CA VAL A 326 15.07 2.28 33.77
C VAL A 326 14.91 1.95 32.27
N LEU A 327 15.58 2.69 31.39
CA LEU A 327 15.50 2.49 29.94
C LEU A 327 16.25 1.25 29.44
N LEU A 328 17.17 0.67 30.21
CA LEU A 328 17.78 -0.65 29.89
C LEU A 328 16.73 -1.75 29.70
N ALA A 329 15.54 -1.58 30.26
CA ALA A 329 14.43 -2.49 30.10
C ALA A 329 13.80 -2.47 28.69
N VAL A 330 13.90 -1.35 27.96
CA VAL A 330 13.25 -1.17 26.66
C VAL A 330 13.87 -2.05 25.57
N PRO A 331 15.21 -2.10 25.37
CA PRO A 331 15.82 -3.01 24.39
C PRO A 331 15.45 -4.48 24.63
N LEU A 332 15.31 -4.90 25.88
CA LEU A 332 14.90 -6.26 26.25
C LEU A 332 13.45 -6.54 25.82
N ALA A 333 12.56 -5.57 26.01
CA ALA A 333 11.17 -5.66 25.57
C ALA A 333 11.04 -5.73 24.05
N VAL A 334 11.76 -4.87 23.33
CA VAL A 334 11.79 -4.86 21.86
C VAL A 334 12.32 -6.18 21.33
N THR A 335 13.40 -6.72 21.92
CA THR A 335 13.94 -8.03 21.56
C THR A 335 12.91 -9.14 21.78
N GLY A 336 12.18 -9.11 22.90
CA GLY A 336 11.09 -10.05 23.17
C GLY A 336 9.93 -9.97 22.17
N ALA A 337 9.56 -8.76 21.75
CA ALA A 337 8.55 -8.52 20.73
C ALA A 337 8.99 -9.09 19.37
N LEU A 338 10.22 -8.78 18.95
CA LEU A 338 10.80 -9.28 17.70
C LEU A 338 10.96 -10.80 17.71
N ALA A 339 11.43 -11.39 18.81
CA ALA A 339 11.53 -12.84 18.95
C ALA A 339 10.16 -13.52 18.81
N THR A 340 9.12 -12.95 19.40
CA THR A 340 7.76 -13.49 19.33
C THR A 340 7.17 -13.38 17.93
N LEU A 341 7.40 -12.26 17.25
CA LEU A 341 7.02 -12.09 15.84
C LEU A 341 7.77 -13.06 14.92
N LEU A 342 9.07 -13.25 15.15
CA LEU A 342 9.90 -14.19 14.39
C LEU A 342 9.41 -15.63 14.57
N VAL A 343 9.10 -16.03 15.81
CA VAL A 343 8.53 -17.35 16.10
C VAL A 343 7.16 -17.52 15.43
N ALA A 344 6.31 -16.49 15.47
CA ALA A 344 5.03 -16.49 14.77
C ALA A 344 5.21 -16.62 13.24
N ALA A 345 6.20 -15.94 12.66
CA ALA A 345 6.55 -16.06 11.25
C ALA A 345 7.03 -17.47 10.90
N LEU A 346 7.92 -18.06 11.71
CA LEU A 346 8.46 -19.41 11.50
C LEU A 346 7.36 -20.47 11.57
N LEU A 347 6.41 -20.30 12.48
CA LEU A 347 5.22 -21.15 12.64
C LEU A 347 4.13 -20.87 11.58
N HIS A 348 4.41 -20.04 10.57
CA HIS A 348 3.48 -19.64 9.51
C HIS A 348 2.14 -19.09 10.07
N ARG A 349 2.18 -18.47 11.25
CA ARG A 349 0.99 -17.87 11.86
C ARG A 349 0.71 -16.51 11.22
N PRO A 350 -0.57 -16.20 10.93
CA PRO A 350 -0.94 -14.89 10.43
C PRO A 350 -0.49 -13.79 11.39
N GLY A 351 0.20 -12.77 10.88
CA GLY A 351 0.63 -11.60 11.66
C GLY A 351 2.06 -11.64 12.20
N GLY A 352 2.90 -12.60 11.81
CA GLY A 352 4.33 -12.66 12.17
C GLY A 352 5.25 -11.63 11.48
N THR A 353 4.70 -10.62 10.83
CA THR A 353 5.48 -9.64 10.05
C THR A 353 5.76 -8.37 10.87
N ILE A 354 6.91 -7.74 10.62
CA ILE A 354 7.15 -6.36 11.06
C ILE A 354 6.30 -5.44 10.18
N ASN A 355 5.37 -4.72 10.80
CA ASN A 355 4.42 -3.82 10.17
C ASN A 355 4.03 -2.71 11.13
N LEU A 356 3.24 -1.75 10.66
CA LEU A 356 2.88 -0.57 11.44
C LEU A 356 2.24 -0.93 12.80
N TYR A 357 1.43 -1.98 12.87
CA TYR A 357 0.79 -2.41 14.11
C TYR A 357 1.77 -3.05 15.10
N SER A 358 2.68 -3.91 14.64
CA SER A 358 3.70 -4.48 15.52
C SER A 358 4.66 -3.41 16.02
N GLU A 359 4.97 -2.40 15.21
CA GLU A 359 5.83 -1.29 15.62
C GLU A 359 5.14 -0.32 16.60
N ILE A 360 3.84 -0.01 16.42
CA ILE A 360 3.04 0.68 17.44
C ILE A 360 3.06 -0.11 18.76
N GLY A 361 2.99 -1.44 18.68
CA GLY A 361 3.16 -2.31 19.84
C GLY A 361 4.52 -2.12 20.53
N MET A 362 5.59 -2.01 19.76
CA MET A 362 6.94 -1.75 20.29
C MET A 362 7.06 -0.38 20.96
N VAL A 363 6.39 0.66 20.44
CA VAL A 363 6.31 1.98 21.09
C VAL A 363 5.54 1.88 22.41
N LEU A 364 4.41 1.16 22.43
CA LEU A 364 3.61 0.95 23.65
C LEU A 364 4.41 0.21 24.73
N LEU A 365 5.27 -0.73 24.35
CA LEU A 365 6.14 -1.45 25.27
C LEU A 365 7.09 -0.54 26.04
N ILE A 366 7.50 0.61 25.49
CA ILE A 366 8.31 1.60 26.22
C ILE A 366 7.60 1.94 27.52
N GLY A 367 6.36 2.45 27.47
CA GLY A 367 5.62 2.80 28.68
C GLY A 367 5.32 1.62 29.60
N LEU A 368 4.88 0.49 29.03
CA LEU A 368 4.45 -0.68 29.80
C LEU A 368 5.61 -1.29 30.59
N VAL A 369 6.79 -1.40 29.99
CA VAL A 369 7.96 -2.03 30.63
C VAL A 369 8.72 -1.03 31.51
N THR A 370 8.78 0.23 31.11
CA THR A 370 9.37 1.30 31.93
C THR A 370 8.63 1.43 33.26
N LYS A 371 7.29 1.29 33.32
CA LYS A 371 6.53 1.30 34.59
C LYS A 371 7.09 0.33 35.64
N ASN A 372 7.38 -0.91 35.24
CA ASN A 372 7.89 -1.93 36.17
C ASN A 372 9.30 -1.57 36.68
N SER A 373 10.12 -1.01 35.79
CA SER A 373 11.48 -0.58 36.11
C SER A 373 11.52 0.67 36.98
N ILE A 374 10.58 1.62 36.78
CA ILE A 374 10.39 2.80 37.65
C ILE A 374 10.11 2.35 39.08
N LEU A 375 9.14 1.45 39.29
CA LEU A 375 8.74 1.01 40.64
C LEU A 375 9.90 0.36 41.41
N LEU A 376 10.76 -0.38 40.72
CA LEU A 376 11.93 -1.02 41.31
C LEU A 376 13.01 0.02 41.67
N VAL A 377 13.36 0.89 40.73
CA VAL A 377 14.41 1.92 40.91
C VAL A 377 14.00 2.95 41.96
N GLU A 378 12.74 3.41 41.94
CA GLU A 378 12.22 4.36 42.91
C GLU A 378 12.27 3.79 44.33
N TYR A 379 11.81 2.55 44.52
CA TYR A 379 11.82 1.94 45.85
C TYR A 379 13.24 1.63 46.33
N THR A 380 14.14 1.27 45.42
CA THR A 380 15.57 1.16 45.73
C THR A 380 16.13 2.50 46.22
N ASN A 381 15.83 3.60 45.53
CA ASN A 381 16.26 4.94 45.94
C ASN A 381 15.69 5.33 47.32
N GLN A 382 14.43 4.99 47.60
CA GLN A 382 13.82 5.22 48.92
C GLN A 382 14.55 4.44 50.03
N LEU A 383 14.88 3.17 49.80
CA LEU A 383 15.62 2.35 50.75
C LEU A 383 17.05 2.86 50.98
N LYS A 384 17.74 3.30 49.92
CA LYS A 384 19.04 3.96 50.05
C LYS A 384 18.96 5.29 50.81
N GLY A 385 17.90 6.06 50.61
CA GLY A 385 17.62 7.28 51.38
C GLY A 385 17.43 7.00 52.89
N ARG A 386 17.07 5.77 53.26
CA ARG A 386 17.00 5.29 54.66
C ARG A 386 18.32 4.72 55.18
N GLY A 387 19.40 4.79 54.41
CA GLY A 387 20.74 4.36 54.82
C GLY A 387 21.10 2.91 54.49
N LEU A 388 20.30 2.18 53.71
CA LEU A 388 20.65 0.83 53.27
C LEU A 388 21.76 0.85 52.21
N ASP A 389 22.66 -0.14 52.29
CA ASP A 389 23.65 -0.39 51.24
C ASP A 389 22.97 -0.69 49.89
N THR A 390 23.61 -0.28 48.80
CA THR A 390 23.07 -0.37 47.43
C THR A 390 22.60 -1.78 47.08
N LEU A 391 23.37 -2.82 47.44
CA LEU A 391 23.02 -4.20 47.11
C LEU A 391 21.83 -4.68 47.95
N ALA A 392 21.84 -4.39 49.25
CA ALA A 392 20.74 -4.73 50.15
C ALA A 392 19.43 -4.03 49.74
N ALA A 393 19.51 -2.74 49.37
CA ALA A 393 18.36 -1.96 48.92
C ALA A 393 17.72 -2.52 47.65
N VAL A 394 18.52 -2.91 46.65
CA VAL A 394 18.02 -3.48 45.39
C VAL A 394 17.35 -4.85 45.61
N VAL A 395 17.94 -5.70 46.45
CA VAL A 395 17.38 -7.03 46.77
C VAL A 395 16.05 -6.89 47.52
N GLU A 396 15.99 -6.00 48.50
CA GLU A 396 14.78 -5.77 49.28
C GLU A 396 13.69 -5.11 48.43
N ALA A 397 14.05 -4.14 47.58
CA ALA A 397 13.13 -3.56 46.59
C ALA A 397 12.60 -4.61 45.62
N GLY A 398 13.46 -5.51 45.14
CA GLY A 398 13.07 -6.64 44.30
C GLY A 398 12.03 -7.54 44.98
N ARG A 399 12.27 -7.93 46.23
CA ARG A 399 11.34 -8.77 47.02
C ARG A 399 9.96 -8.13 47.17
N ILE A 400 9.92 -6.85 47.53
CA ILE A 400 8.67 -6.13 47.80
C ILE A 400 7.91 -5.86 46.49
N ARG A 401 8.62 -5.53 45.41
CA ARG A 401 8.01 -5.16 44.12
C ARG A 401 7.71 -6.33 43.20
N LEU A 402 8.28 -7.51 43.44
CA LEU A 402 8.05 -8.71 42.62
C LEU A 402 6.56 -9.01 42.43
N ARG A 403 5.78 -9.01 43.52
CA ARG A 403 4.34 -9.34 43.47
C ARG A 403 3.54 -8.31 42.64
N PRO A 404 3.66 -6.99 42.87
CA PRO A 404 3.04 -5.98 42.00
C PRO A 404 3.48 -6.01 40.53
N ILE A 405 4.77 -6.23 40.26
CA ILE A 405 5.32 -6.30 38.90
C ILE A 405 4.72 -7.50 38.15
N LEU A 406 4.68 -8.68 38.78
CA LEU A 406 4.07 -9.86 38.18
C LEU A 406 2.56 -9.69 37.99
N MET A 407 1.85 -9.11 38.95
CA MET A 407 0.40 -8.88 38.85
C MET A 407 0.05 -8.04 37.62
N THR A 408 0.75 -6.92 37.41
CA THR A 408 0.49 -6.04 36.26
C THR A 408 0.89 -6.68 34.95
N SER A 409 2.04 -7.34 34.89
CA SER A 409 2.54 -8.01 33.69
C SER A 409 1.62 -9.15 33.24
N VAL A 410 1.16 -9.99 34.18
CA VAL A 410 0.19 -11.06 33.90
C VAL A 410 -1.15 -10.48 33.45
N ALA A 411 -1.64 -9.42 34.10
CA ALA A 411 -2.90 -8.78 33.71
C ALA A 411 -2.83 -8.22 32.27
N THR A 412 -1.73 -7.55 31.91
CA THR A 412 -1.55 -7.02 30.55
C THR A 412 -1.37 -8.13 29.52
N ILE A 413 -0.63 -9.19 29.84
CA ILE A 413 -0.50 -10.37 28.95
C ILE A 413 -1.89 -10.98 28.72
N MET A 414 -2.65 -11.26 29.79
CA MET A 414 -3.98 -11.85 29.68
C MET A 414 -4.95 -10.96 28.91
N GLY A 415 -4.88 -9.64 29.07
CA GLY A 415 -5.66 -8.69 28.28
C GLY A 415 -5.25 -8.62 26.81
N ALA A 416 -3.98 -8.89 26.49
CA ALA A 416 -3.46 -8.88 25.12
C ALA A 416 -3.60 -10.23 24.40
N ILE A 417 -3.80 -11.35 25.11
CA ILE A 417 -3.99 -12.69 24.53
C ILE A 417 -5.16 -12.75 23.52
N PRO A 418 -6.37 -12.21 23.82
CA PRO A 418 -7.47 -12.21 22.85
C PRO A 418 -7.12 -11.48 21.55
N VAL A 419 -6.33 -10.41 21.65
CA VAL A 419 -5.84 -9.64 20.50
C VAL A 419 -4.79 -10.44 19.72
N MET A 420 -3.87 -11.11 20.41
CA MET A 420 -2.85 -11.97 19.83
C MET A 420 -3.43 -13.17 19.07
N ILE A 421 -4.48 -13.79 19.60
CA ILE A 421 -5.18 -14.90 18.93
C ILE A 421 -6.04 -14.37 17.77
N GLY A 422 -6.49 -13.11 17.88
CA GLY A 422 -7.23 -12.43 16.83
C GLY A 422 -8.66 -12.94 16.73
N ILE A 423 -9.47 -12.66 17.74
CA ILE A 423 -10.89 -12.95 17.79
C ILE A 423 -11.67 -11.76 17.18
N GLY A 424 -12.52 -12.03 16.19
CA GLY A 424 -13.42 -11.04 15.58
C GLY A 424 -12.92 -10.39 14.28
N ALA A 425 -13.72 -9.46 13.74
CA ALA A 425 -13.38 -8.65 12.57
C ALA A 425 -12.17 -7.74 12.85
N GLY A 426 -11.31 -7.54 11.86
CA GLY A 426 -10.06 -6.79 12.07
C GLY A 426 -8.97 -7.55 12.80
N SER A 427 -9.17 -8.85 13.08
CA SER A 427 -8.22 -9.66 13.81
C SER A 427 -6.87 -9.78 13.11
N THR A 428 -6.85 -9.91 11.79
CA THR A 428 -5.60 -10.06 11.02
C THR A 428 -4.69 -8.84 11.18
N SER A 429 -5.26 -7.64 11.18
CA SER A 429 -4.53 -6.39 11.41
C SER A 429 -4.02 -6.24 12.84
N ARG A 430 -4.78 -6.73 13.83
CA ARG A 430 -4.47 -6.55 15.27
C ARG A 430 -3.54 -7.64 15.85
N ARG A 431 -3.46 -8.81 15.24
CA ARG A 431 -2.58 -9.91 15.70
C ARG A 431 -1.11 -9.50 15.88
N PRO A 432 -0.45 -8.80 14.93
CA PRO A 432 0.93 -8.34 15.09
C PRO A 432 1.15 -7.48 16.33
N LEU A 433 0.20 -6.59 16.64
CA LEU A 433 0.20 -5.77 17.86
C LEU A 433 0.12 -6.66 19.11
N GLY A 434 -0.76 -7.65 19.10
CA GLY A 434 -0.88 -8.63 20.19
C GLY A 434 0.40 -9.44 20.41
N TYR A 435 1.04 -9.94 19.35
CA TYR A 435 2.32 -10.65 19.45
C TYR A 435 3.43 -9.77 20.03
N ALA A 436 3.52 -8.51 19.59
CA ALA A 436 4.51 -7.57 20.10
C ALA A 436 4.32 -7.33 21.60
N ILE A 437 3.08 -7.06 22.06
CA ILE A 437 2.78 -6.79 23.47
C ILE A 437 3.03 -8.03 24.34
N VAL A 438 2.45 -9.19 23.97
CA VAL A 438 2.57 -10.42 24.79
C VAL A 438 4.03 -10.85 24.87
N GLY A 439 4.71 -10.90 23.74
CA GLY A 439 6.12 -11.25 23.66
C GLY A 439 7.01 -10.28 24.43
N GLY A 440 6.85 -8.99 24.16
CA GLY A 440 7.66 -7.95 24.78
C GLY A 440 7.51 -7.93 26.29
N ILE A 441 6.28 -8.04 26.83
CA ILE A 441 6.05 -8.07 28.29
C ILE A 441 6.57 -9.37 28.89
N PHE A 442 6.32 -10.52 28.27
CA PHE A 442 6.75 -11.81 28.80
C PHE A 442 8.28 -11.86 28.96
N PHE A 443 9.01 -11.58 27.88
CA PHE A 443 10.47 -11.58 27.91
C PHE A 443 11.04 -10.45 28.76
N SER A 444 10.49 -9.23 28.68
CA SER A 444 10.98 -8.12 29.52
C SER A 444 10.73 -8.39 30.99
N THR A 445 9.59 -8.93 31.41
CA THR A 445 9.32 -9.20 32.84
C THR A 445 10.34 -10.17 33.41
N VAL A 446 10.67 -11.24 32.67
CA VAL A 446 11.69 -12.21 33.10
C VAL A 446 13.07 -11.56 33.14
N LEU A 447 13.48 -10.87 32.08
CA LEU A 447 14.84 -10.34 31.96
C LEU A 447 15.07 -9.10 32.84
N THR A 448 14.09 -8.21 32.97
CA THR A 448 14.22 -6.96 33.75
C THR A 448 14.37 -7.21 35.24
N LEU A 449 13.77 -8.28 35.77
CA LEU A 449 13.97 -8.71 37.16
C LEU A 449 15.43 -9.05 37.49
N PHE A 450 16.28 -9.31 36.49
CA PHE A 450 17.71 -9.54 36.67
C PHE A 450 18.55 -8.37 36.15
N VAL A 451 18.27 -7.89 34.95
CA VAL A 451 19.09 -6.89 34.26
C VAL A 451 18.96 -5.51 34.89
N VAL A 452 17.76 -5.09 35.35
CA VAL A 452 17.59 -3.76 35.96
C VAL A 452 18.28 -3.67 37.32
N PRO A 453 18.17 -4.65 38.24
CA PRO A 453 19.00 -4.72 39.45
C PRO A 453 20.50 -4.61 39.20
N VAL A 454 21.01 -5.41 38.25
CA VAL A 454 22.45 -5.45 37.94
C VAL A 454 22.90 -4.12 37.33
N GLY A 455 22.12 -3.58 36.39
CA GLY A 455 22.36 -2.26 35.80
C GLY A 455 22.36 -1.15 36.84
N TYR A 456 21.43 -1.18 37.80
CA TYR A 456 21.36 -0.23 38.90
C TYR A 456 22.64 -0.26 39.74
N VAL A 457 23.04 -1.44 40.22
CA VAL A 457 24.24 -1.60 41.07
C VAL A 457 25.51 -1.16 40.33
N LEU A 458 25.63 -1.50 39.04
CA LEU A 458 26.79 -1.14 38.23
C LEU A 458 26.89 0.39 38.07
N LEU A 459 25.80 1.04 37.67
CA LEU A 459 25.76 2.49 37.42
C LEU A 459 25.92 3.29 38.71
N ASP A 460 25.35 2.81 39.82
CA ASP A 460 25.50 3.44 41.12
C ASP A 460 26.96 3.38 41.63
N ARG A 461 27.63 2.23 41.45
CA ARG A 461 29.05 2.08 41.79
C ARG A 461 29.95 2.98 40.95
N LEU A 462 29.66 3.15 39.67
CA LEU A 462 30.39 4.06 38.78
C LEU A 462 30.23 5.52 39.24
N THR A 463 29.01 5.93 39.58
CA THR A 463 28.71 7.29 40.06
C THR A 463 29.35 7.57 41.43
N ALA A 464 29.39 6.57 42.32
CA ALA A 464 30.07 6.68 43.62
C ALA A 464 31.60 6.81 43.46
N ARG A 465 32.18 6.15 42.46
CA ARG A 465 33.63 6.20 42.16
C ARG A 465 34.04 7.56 41.60
N GLU A 466 33.24 8.16 40.73
CA GLU A 466 33.44 9.55 40.25
C GLU A 466 33.35 10.58 41.38
N ARG A 467 32.34 10.49 42.25
CA ARG A 467 32.20 11.39 43.42
C ARG A 467 33.35 11.27 44.42
N SER A 468 33.97 10.10 44.52
CA SER A 468 35.13 9.85 45.38
C SER A 468 36.44 10.35 44.76
N GLY A 469 36.56 10.40 43.43
CA GLY A 469 37.72 10.95 42.72
C GLY A 469 37.82 12.49 42.75
N VAL A 470 36.69 13.19 42.93
CA VAL A 470 36.65 14.68 42.97
C VAL A 470 36.98 15.26 44.34
N ARG A 471 37.03 14.46 45.42
CA ARG A 471 37.33 14.94 46.78
C ARG A 471 38.82 15.02 47.15
N VAL A 472 39.74 14.74 46.21
CA VAL A 472 41.19 14.82 46.44
C VAL A 472 41.80 15.97 45.63
N ALA A 473 41.42 17.21 45.92
CA ALA A 473 42.16 18.40 45.50
C ALA A 473 41.77 19.62 46.35
N ARG A 474 42.31 19.71 47.58
CA ARG A 474 42.73 20.97 48.22
C ARG A 474 43.44 20.67 49.55
N PRO A 475 44.77 20.84 49.61
CA PRO A 475 45.47 21.23 50.82
C PRO A 475 45.83 22.73 50.74
N VAL A 476 45.45 23.51 51.76
CA VAL A 476 46.10 24.78 52.13
C VAL A 476 45.91 24.86 53.65
N GLU A 477 46.85 24.30 54.40
CA GLU A 477 47.94 25.01 55.10
C GLU A 477 47.46 25.72 56.37
N ALA A 478 48.16 25.37 57.46
CA ALA A 478 47.99 25.86 58.81
C ALA A 478 48.66 27.24 58.96
N ASP A 479 48.05 28.09 59.80
CA ASP A 479 48.74 29.16 60.51
C ASP A 479 49.15 28.67 61.90
#